data_AF-A0A921I2T1-F1
#
_entry.id   AF-A0A921I2T1-F1
#
_cell.length_a   1.000
_cell.length_b   1.000
_cell.length_c   1.000
_cell.angle_alpha   90.00
_cell.angle_beta   90.00
_cell.angle_gamma   90.00
#
_symmetry.space_group_name_H-M   'P 1'
#
loop_
_entity.id
_entity.type
_entity.pdbx_description
1 polymer ?
#
loop_
_entity_poly.entity_id
_entity_poly.type
_entity_poly.pdbx_seq_one_letter_code
_entity_poly.pdbx_strand_id
1 'polypeptide(L)'
;MIEKKTVCQIVDEWLEGKDYFLVEVTVSPDDKIVVEIDHAEGVWIEDCVELSRYIESKLNREEEDYELEVGSAGIGQPFKVLQQYYIHIGQEVEVLTKDGRKLAGILKDADEEKFTVAVQKKVKLEGSKRPKLVEEDETFTYEQIKYTKYLISFK
;
A
#
# COMPACT_ATOMS: atom_id res chain seq x y z
N MET A 1 11.03 -24.48 11.00
CA MET A 1 9.90 -23.75 10.40
C MET A 1 9.98 -22.35 10.93
N ILE A 2 10.30 -21.42 10.04
CA ILE A 2 10.56 -20.03 10.41
C ILE A 2 9.23 -19.38 10.82
N GLU A 3 9.19 -18.83 12.03
CA GLU A 3 7.98 -18.14 12.49
C GLU A 3 7.86 -16.76 11.84
N LYS A 4 6.70 -16.45 11.27
CA LYS A 4 6.38 -15.11 10.73
C LYS A 4 6.70 -13.99 11.73
N LYS A 5 6.47 -14.24 13.03
CA LYS A 5 6.74 -13.28 14.10
C LYS A 5 8.23 -12.92 14.20
N THR A 6 9.12 -13.90 14.03
CA THR A 6 10.58 -13.68 14.07
C THR A 6 11.01 -12.81 12.90
N VAL A 7 10.48 -13.08 11.70
CA VAL A 7 10.76 -12.25 10.51
C VAL A 7 10.25 -10.82 10.71
N CYS A 8 9.03 -10.63 11.20
CA CYS A 8 8.51 -9.29 11.49
C CYS A 8 9.40 -8.52 12.47
N GLN A 9 9.88 -9.15 13.55
CA GLN A 9 10.76 -8.51 14.52
C GLN A 9 12.09 -8.06 13.91
N ILE A 10 12.70 -8.91 13.07
CA ILE A 10 13.94 -8.58 12.37
C ILE A 10 13.72 -7.40 11.41
N VAL A 11 12.62 -7.41 10.66
CA VAL A 11 12.29 -6.32 9.75
C VAL A 11 12.04 -5.02 10.53
N ASP A 12 11.26 -5.06 11.61
CA ASP A 12 10.98 -3.90 12.45
C ASP A 12 12.26 -3.30 13.05
N GLU A 13 13.24 -4.13 13.46
CA GLU A 13 14.56 -3.67 13.94
C GLU A 13 15.34 -2.93 12.83
N TRP A 14 15.25 -3.37 11.58
CA TRP A 14 15.89 -2.71 10.44
C TRP A 14 15.18 -1.42 10.02
N LEU A 15 13.86 -1.37 10.17
CA LEU A 15 13.03 -0.20 9.88
C LEU A 15 13.17 0.89 10.96
N GLU A 16 13.66 0.55 12.16
CA GLU A 16 13.82 1.51 13.25
C GLU A 16 14.76 2.66 12.86
N GLY A 17 14.22 3.89 12.89
CA GLY A 17 14.95 5.10 12.49
C GLY A 17 15.04 5.33 10.99
N LYS A 18 14.37 4.51 10.16
CA LYS A 18 14.17 4.75 8.74
C LYS A 18 12.73 5.19 8.45
N ASP A 19 12.51 5.82 7.32
CA ASP A 19 11.17 6.28 6.90
C ASP A 19 10.34 5.17 6.20
N TYR A 20 10.92 3.98 6.01
CA TYR A 20 10.24 2.81 5.43
C TYR A 20 9.28 2.19 6.44
N PHE A 21 8.26 1.50 5.93
CA PHE A 21 7.36 0.70 6.76
C PHE A 21 7.08 -0.68 6.16
N LEU A 22 6.79 -1.63 7.02
CA LEU A 22 6.42 -2.98 6.64
C LEU A 22 4.98 -3.00 6.12
N VAL A 23 4.78 -3.55 4.92
CA VAL A 23 3.46 -3.72 4.30
C VAL A 23 2.92 -5.11 4.58
N GLU A 24 3.71 -6.14 4.29
CA GLU A 24 3.30 -7.53 4.50
C GLU A 24 4.50 -8.44 4.70
N VAL A 25 4.33 -9.44 5.56
CA VAL A 25 5.22 -10.60 5.65
C VAL A 25 4.38 -11.85 5.42
N THR A 26 4.77 -12.66 4.45
CA THR A 26 4.18 -13.96 4.18
C THR A 26 5.24 -15.02 4.40
N VAL A 27 4.90 -16.05 5.18
CA VAL A 27 5.72 -17.26 5.32
C VAL A 27 4.86 -18.42 4.88
N SER A 28 5.27 -19.05 3.79
CA SER A 28 4.55 -20.16 3.17
C SER A 28 5.01 -21.50 3.74
N PRO A 29 4.22 -22.59 3.60
CA PRO A 29 4.58 -23.91 4.13
C PRO A 29 5.80 -24.57 3.48
N ASP A 30 6.23 -24.06 2.33
CA ASP A 30 7.44 -24.41 1.58
C ASP A 30 8.66 -23.58 2.03
N ASP A 31 8.61 -23.00 3.23
CA ASP A 31 9.66 -22.14 3.81
C ASP A 31 10.05 -20.96 2.90
N LYS A 32 9.11 -20.49 2.07
CA LYS A 32 9.22 -19.26 1.29
C LYS A 32 8.75 -18.06 2.11
N ILE A 33 9.65 -17.12 2.32
CA ILE A 33 9.45 -15.86 3.04
C ILE A 33 9.38 -14.73 2.02
N VAL A 34 8.27 -14.00 2.01
CA VAL A 34 8.09 -12.78 1.21
C VAL A 34 7.91 -11.61 2.16
N VAL A 35 8.78 -10.61 2.03
CA VAL A 35 8.73 -9.36 2.80
C VAL A 35 8.49 -8.21 1.83
N GLU A 36 7.39 -7.49 2.06
CA GLU A 36 7.07 -6.28 1.31
C GLU A 36 7.22 -5.06 2.21
N ILE A 37 8.01 -4.10 1.75
CA ILE A 37 8.18 -2.78 2.37
C ILE A 37 7.67 -1.68 1.44
N ASP A 38 7.39 -0.51 2.00
CA ASP A 38 7.00 0.66 1.22
C ASP A 38 7.50 1.94 1.88
N HIS A 39 7.56 3.02 1.10
CA HIS A 39 8.11 4.30 1.49
C HIS A 39 7.45 5.42 0.66
N ALA A 40 7.32 6.62 1.24
CA ALA A 40 6.64 7.74 0.59
C ALA A 40 7.28 8.16 -0.74
N GLU A 41 8.60 8.09 -0.86
CA GLU A 41 9.34 8.39 -2.09
C GLU A 41 9.59 7.15 -2.96
N GLY A 42 9.03 6.00 -2.57
CA GLY A 42 9.31 4.70 -3.17
C GLY A 42 10.50 4.00 -2.54
N VAL A 43 10.66 2.73 -2.91
CA VAL A 43 11.70 1.83 -2.40
C VAL A 43 12.71 1.54 -3.51
N TRP A 44 13.99 1.74 -3.23
CA TRP A 44 15.07 1.48 -4.17
C TRP A 44 15.53 0.02 -4.08
N ILE A 45 16.16 -0.46 -5.16
CA ILE A 45 16.65 -1.85 -5.21
C ILE A 45 17.72 -2.07 -4.15
N GLU A 46 18.56 -1.05 -3.91
CA GLU A 46 19.59 -1.06 -2.88
C GLU A 46 19.01 -1.30 -1.49
N ASP A 47 17.88 -0.68 -1.15
CA ASP A 47 17.20 -0.86 0.14
C ASP A 47 16.71 -2.29 0.33
N CYS A 48 16.11 -2.88 -0.72
CA CYS A 48 15.69 -4.27 -0.72
C CYS A 48 16.88 -5.22 -0.52
N VAL A 49 18.03 -4.92 -1.13
CA VAL A 49 19.26 -5.71 -0.97
C VAL A 49 19.81 -5.58 0.45
N GLU A 50 19.81 -4.39 1.03
CA GLU A 50 20.23 -4.18 2.42
C GLU A 50 19.35 -4.92 3.41
N LEU A 51 18.02 -4.81 3.25
CA LEU A 51 17.07 -5.51 4.11
C LEU A 51 17.19 -7.03 3.96
N SER A 52 17.35 -7.53 2.73
CA SER A 52 17.57 -8.97 2.48
C SER A 52 18.81 -9.48 3.20
N ARG A 53 19.95 -8.80 3.07
CA ARG A 53 21.19 -9.15 3.78
C ARG A 53 21.04 -9.07 5.30
N TYR A 54 20.29 -8.08 5.79
CA TYR A 54 20.04 -7.94 7.22
C TYR A 54 19.25 -9.13 7.77
N ILE A 55 18.18 -9.52 7.07
CA ILE A 55 17.37 -10.69 7.42
C ILE A 55 18.22 -11.97 7.37
N GLU A 56 19.00 -12.18 6.30
CA GLU A 56 19.91 -13.34 6.17
C GLU A 56 21.01 -13.36 7.24
N SER A 57 21.44 -12.21 7.76
CA SER A 57 22.44 -12.17 8.84
C SER A 57 21.87 -12.61 10.20
N LYS A 58 20.55 -12.54 10.36
CA LYS A 58 19.82 -12.86 11.59
C LYS A 58 19.15 -14.24 11.53
N LEU A 59 18.77 -14.69 10.33
CA LEU A 59 18.25 -16.03 10.06
C LEU A 59 19.38 -16.98 9.68
N ASN A 60 19.53 -18.08 10.41
CA ASN A 60 20.60 -19.04 10.13
C ASN A 60 20.22 -19.98 8.97
N ARG A 61 20.69 -19.65 7.77
CA ARG A 61 20.48 -20.44 6.54
C ARG A 61 21.21 -21.79 6.52
N GLU A 62 22.13 -22.02 7.46
CA GLU A 62 22.81 -23.31 7.60
C GLU A 62 21.97 -24.34 8.40
N GLU A 63 20.95 -23.87 9.13
CA GLU A 63 20.06 -24.73 9.93
C GLU A 63 18.73 -25.04 9.22
N GLU A 64 18.17 -24.09 8.46
CA GLU A 64 16.91 -24.28 7.72
C GLU A 64 17.04 -23.80 6.26
N ASP A 65 16.59 -24.63 5.31
CA ASP A 65 16.53 -24.27 3.89
C ASP A 65 15.29 -23.39 3.65
N TYR A 66 15.49 -22.15 3.22
CA TYR A 66 14.43 -21.18 2.98
C TYR A 66 14.69 -20.34 1.72
N GLU A 67 13.60 -19.85 1.13
CA GLU A 67 13.62 -18.86 0.06
C GLU A 67 13.22 -17.50 0.64
N LEU A 68 14.04 -16.47 0.43
CA LEU A 68 13.74 -15.11 0.88
C LEU A 68 13.58 -14.18 -0.32
N GLU A 69 12.42 -13.54 -0.39
CA GLU A 69 12.08 -12.52 -1.37
C GLU A 69 11.78 -11.21 -0.63
N VAL A 70 12.55 -10.17 -0.91
CA VAL A 70 12.34 -8.82 -0.36
C VAL A 70 12.04 -7.87 -1.49
N GLY A 71 10.94 -7.16 -1.40
CA GLY A 71 10.50 -6.25 -2.45
C GLY A 71 9.66 -5.08 -1.94
N SER A 72 9.38 -4.16 -2.86
CA SER A 72 8.39 -3.12 -2.62
C SER A 72 6.98 -3.68 -2.78
N ALA A 73 5.99 -3.12 -2.09
CA ALA A 73 4.56 -3.45 -2.30
C ALA A 73 4.07 -3.26 -3.76
N GLY A 74 4.84 -2.54 -4.59
CA GLY A 74 4.63 -2.46 -6.03
C GLY A 74 3.64 -1.37 -6.44
N ILE A 75 3.99 -0.61 -7.48
CA ILE A 75 3.17 0.52 -7.94
C ILE A 75 1.85 -0.01 -8.52
N GLY A 76 0.73 0.48 -8.00
CA GLY A 76 -0.61 0.12 -8.48
C GLY A 76 -1.19 -1.17 -7.88
N GLN A 77 -0.52 -1.77 -6.88
CA GLN A 77 -1.14 -2.79 -6.04
C GLN A 77 -2.16 -2.17 -5.08
N PRO A 78 -3.19 -2.93 -4.66
CA PRO A 78 -4.06 -2.55 -3.55
C PRO A 78 -3.27 -2.19 -2.30
N PHE A 79 -3.69 -1.12 -1.64
CA PHE A 79 -3.19 -0.78 -0.32
C PHE A 79 -3.60 -1.88 0.67
N LYS A 80 -2.61 -2.40 1.40
CA LYS A 80 -2.77 -3.45 2.41
C LYS A 80 -2.76 -2.88 3.83
N VAL A 81 -2.04 -1.77 4.05
CA VAL A 81 -1.87 -1.14 5.37
C VAL A 81 -2.26 0.33 5.37
N LEU A 82 -2.60 0.86 6.55
CA LEU A 82 -3.05 2.24 6.74
C LEU A 82 -1.97 3.27 6.36
N GLN A 83 -0.70 2.96 6.63
CA GLN A 83 0.45 3.77 6.27
C GLN A 83 0.48 4.11 4.78
N GLN A 84 0.03 3.17 3.92
CA GLN A 84 -0.07 3.44 2.49
C GLN A 84 -1.11 4.52 2.18
N TYR A 85 -2.23 4.57 2.90
CA TYR A 85 -3.18 5.67 2.75
C TYR A 85 -2.55 7.00 3.16
N TYR A 86 -1.82 7.04 4.28
CA TYR A 86 -1.17 8.27 4.75
C TYR A 86 -0.17 8.84 3.75
N ILE A 87 0.73 8.02 3.21
CA ILE A 87 1.75 8.52 2.26
C ILE A 87 1.15 8.93 0.90
N HIS A 88 -0.03 8.40 0.54
CA HIS A 88 -0.72 8.72 -0.70
C HIS A 88 -1.79 9.83 -0.52
N ILE A 89 -1.87 10.50 0.64
CA ILE A 89 -2.73 11.68 0.80
C ILE A 89 -2.27 12.78 -0.18
N GLY A 90 -3.25 13.36 -0.88
CA GLY A 90 -3.05 14.34 -1.93
C GLY A 90 -2.85 13.74 -3.32
N GLN A 91 -2.77 12.41 -3.44
CA GLN A 91 -2.58 11.72 -4.71
C GLN A 91 -3.87 11.12 -5.26
N GLU A 92 -3.87 10.81 -6.57
CA GLU A 92 -5.01 10.20 -7.24
C GLU A 92 -5.06 8.69 -6.96
N VAL A 93 -6.17 8.22 -6.39
CA VAL A 93 -6.41 6.83 -6.03
C VAL A 93 -7.65 6.30 -6.74
N GLU A 94 -7.65 4.99 -6.96
CA GLU A 94 -8.76 4.23 -7.48
C GLU A 94 -9.36 3.38 -6.37
N VAL A 95 -10.65 3.56 -6.10
CA VAL A 95 -11.41 2.82 -5.08
C VAL A 95 -12.41 1.91 -5.79
N LEU A 96 -12.39 0.63 -5.47
CA LEU A 96 -13.46 -0.30 -5.81
C LEU A 96 -14.23 -0.66 -4.54
N THR A 97 -15.50 -0.25 -4.48
CA THR A 97 -16.42 -0.61 -3.39
C THR A 97 -16.88 -2.07 -3.49
N LYS A 98 -17.34 -2.65 -2.39
CA LYS A 98 -17.94 -4.01 -2.38
C LYS A 98 -19.21 -4.10 -3.22
N ASP A 99 -19.93 -2.98 -3.38
CA ASP A 99 -21.08 -2.84 -4.28
C ASP A 99 -20.70 -2.81 -5.77
N GLY A 100 -19.40 -2.91 -6.10
CA GLY A 100 -18.89 -2.93 -7.47
C GLY A 100 -18.74 -1.55 -8.11
N ARG A 101 -19.01 -0.46 -7.37
CA ARG A 101 -18.79 0.90 -7.84
C ARG A 101 -17.29 1.20 -7.81
N LYS A 102 -16.77 1.59 -8.98
CA LYS A 102 -15.38 1.99 -9.19
C LYS A 102 -15.28 3.51 -9.31
N LEU A 103 -14.42 4.11 -8.50
CA LEU A 103 -14.26 5.56 -8.38
C LEU A 103 -12.79 5.91 -8.50
N ALA A 104 -12.50 7.07 -9.06
CA ALA A 104 -11.18 7.65 -9.14
C ALA A 104 -11.25 9.09 -8.64
N GLY A 105 -10.30 9.47 -7.80
CA GLY A 105 -10.28 10.79 -7.20
C GLY A 105 -9.05 11.01 -6.33
N ILE A 106 -8.94 12.20 -5.75
CA ILE A 106 -7.80 12.57 -4.90
C ILE A 106 -8.07 12.08 -3.48
N LEU A 107 -7.17 11.32 -2.89
CA LEU A 107 -7.23 10.95 -1.47
C LEU A 107 -6.99 12.21 -0.63
N LYS A 108 -7.99 12.69 0.11
CA LYS A 108 -7.90 13.94 0.88
C LYS A 108 -7.48 13.70 2.31
N ASP A 109 -7.96 12.59 2.89
CA ASP A 109 -7.79 12.28 4.30
C ASP A 109 -7.95 10.78 4.51
N ALA A 110 -7.29 10.24 5.54
CA ALA A 110 -7.41 8.86 5.98
C ALA A 110 -7.21 8.79 7.50
N ASP A 111 -7.95 7.93 8.16
CA ASP A 111 -7.84 7.62 9.59
C ASP A 111 -7.93 6.10 9.81
N GLU A 112 -7.96 5.63 11.06
CA GLU A 112 -7.99 4.18 11.34
C GLU A 112 -9.31 3.48 10.93
N GLU A 113 -10.39 4.23 10.72
CA GLU A 113 -11.74 3.72 10.44
C GLU A 113 -12.19 3.96 9.00
N LYS A 114 -11.77 5.08 8.40
CA LYS A 114 -12.28 5.60 7.12
C LYS A 114 -11.27 6.46 6.38
N PHE A 115 -11.58 6.75 5.14
CA PHE A 115 -10.82 7.66 4.30
C PHE A 115 -11.76 8.44 3.37
N THR A 116 -11.31 9.61 2.91
CA THR A 116 -12.11 10.53 2.08
C THR A 116 -11.45 10.74 0.74
N VAL A 117 -12.20 10.56 -0.34
CA VAL A 117 -11.74 10.74 -1.72
C VAL A 117 -12.57 11.82 -2.41
N ALA A 118 -11.88 12.84 -2.92
CA ALA A 118 -12.45 13.89 -3.75
C ALA A 118 -12.63 13.39 -5.19
N VAL A 119 -13.87 13.11 -5.58
CA VAL A 119 -14.23 12.57 -6.90
C VAL A 119 -14.71 13.70 -7.81
N GLN A 120 -14.19 13.75 -9.04
CA GLN A 120 -14.66 14.72 -10.05
C GLN A 120 -15.89 14.20 -10.80
N LYS A 121 -17.05 14.82 -10.57
CA LYS A 121 -18.30 14.52 -11.30
C LYS A 121 -18.61 15.59 -12.34
N LYS A 122 -18.99 15.17 -13.55
CA LYS A 122 -19.49 16.08 -14.60
C LYS A 122 -20.99 16.34 -14.38
N VAL A 123 -21.32 17.48 -13.77
CA VAL A 123 -22.71 17.88 -13.53
C VAL A 123 -23.14 18.91 -14.58
N LYS A 124 -24.32 18.70 -15.19
CA LYS A 124 -25.00 19.73 -15.96
C LYS A 124 -25.83 20.58 -15.01
N LEU A 125 -25.30 21.74 -14.60
CA LEU A 125 -26.08 22.71 -13.84
C LEU A 125 -27.18 23.31 -14.73
N GLU A 126 -28.39 23.47 -14.20
CA GLU A 126 -29.52 24.08 -14.91
C GLU A 126 -29.11 25.47 -15.43
N GLY A 127 -29.14 25.63 -16.76
CA GLY A 127 -28.75 26.86 -17.47
C GLY A 127 -27.40 26.85 -18.18
N SER A 128 -26.53 25.84 -17.97
CA SER A 128 -25.22 25.77 -18.63
C SER A 128 -25.21 24.82 -19.85
N LYS A 129 -24.84 25.33 -21.04
CA LYS A 129 -24.69 24.53 -22.29
C LYS A 129 -23.59 23.46 -22.22
N ARG A 130 -22.66 23.54 -21.27
CA ARG A 130 -21.53 22.60 -21.10
C ARG A 130 -21.51 22.05 -19.67
N PRO A 131 -21.27 20.75 -19.47
CA PRO A 131 -21.13 20.16 -18.14
C PRO A 131 -19.91 20.75 -17.42
N LYS A 132 -20.05 21.06 -16.14
CA LYS A 132 -18.96 21.51 -15.26
C LYS A 132 -18.45 20.33 -14.43
N LEU A 133 -17.14 20.30 -14.17
CA LEU A 133 -16.54 19.40 -13.20
C LEU A 133 -16.79 19.96 -11.81
N VAL A 134 -17.45 19.19 -10.96
CA VAL A 134 -17.65 19.49 -9.54
C VAL A 134 -16.88 18.44 -8.75
N GLU A 135 -16.09 18.89 -7.77
CA GLU A 135 -15.43 18.03 -6.80
C GLU A 135 -16.43 17.70 -5.69
N GLU A 136 -16.64 16.40 -5.44
CA GLU A 136 -17.49 15.91 -4.36
C GLU A 136 -16.67 14.95 -3.49
N ASP A 137 -16.65 15.21 -2.19
CA ASP A 137 -15.96 14.38 -1.22
C ASP A 137 -16.84 13.17 -0.88
N GLU A 138 -16.36 11.97 -1.21
CA GLU A 138 -16.99 10.72 -0.79
C GLU A 138 -16.11 10.05 0.28
N THR A 139 -16.69 9.80 1.45
CA THR A 139 -16.02 9.10 2.55
C THR A 139 -16.40 7.62 2.55
N PHE A 140 -15.40 6.76 2.65
CA PHE A 140 -15.54 5.31 2.68
C PHE A 140 -14.93 4.73 3.95
N THR A 141 -15.59 3.74 4.54
CA THR A 141 -14.96 2.88 5.55
C THR A 141 -14.18 1.76 4.87
N TYR A 142 -13.14 1.24 5.54
CA TYR A 142 -12.35 0.12 5.00
C TYR A 142 -13.19 -1.14 4.77
N GLU A 143 -14.29 -1.32 5.51
CA GLU A 143 -15.21 -2.43 5.35
C GLU A 143 -16.08 -2.34 4.10
N GLN A 144 -16.31 -1.14 3.58
CA GLN A 144 -17.16 -0.91 2.40
C GLN A 144 -16.41 -1.10 1.08
N ILE A 145 -15.09 -1.23 1.14
CA ILE A 145 -14.24 -1.34 -0.05
C ILE A 145 -13.75 -2.76 -0.27
N LYS A 146 -13.50 -3.06 -1.54
CA LYS A 146 -12.81 -4.27 -1.99
C LYS A 146 -11.32 -4.00 -2.15
N TYR A 147 -10.96 -2.85 -2.69
CA TYR A 147 -9.59 -2.35 -2.69
C TYR A 147 -9.57 -0.84 -2.92
N THR A 148 -8.48 -0.22 -2.46
CA THR A 148 -8.02 1.09 -2.91
C THR A 148 -6.61 0.90 -3.43
N LYS A 149 -6.26 1.53 -4.54
CA LYS A 149 -4.88 1.51 -5.07
C LYS A 149 -4.51 2.85 -5.66
N TYR A 150 -3.22 3.11 -5.76
CA TYR A 150 -2.72 4.26 -6.50
C TYR A 150 -3.14 4.20 -7.97
N LEU A 151 -3.68 5.31 -8.50
CA LEU A 151 -4.07 5.41 -9.90
C LEU A 151 -2.91 5.97 -10.72
N ILE A 152 -2.22 5.09 -11.46
CA ILE A 152 -1.18 5.51 -12.39
C ILE A 152 -1.85 6.09 -13.64
N SER A 153 -1.70 7.39 -13.85
CA SER A 153 -2.14 8.07 -15.07
C SER A 153 -0.93 8.43 -15.93
N PHE A 154 -0.80 7.77 -17.08
CA PHE A 154 0.16 8.16 -18.11
C PHE A 154 -0.49 9.27 -18.97
N LYS A 155 -0.29 10.52 -18.57
CA LYS A 155 -0.66 11.69 -19.40
C LYS A 155 0.45 12.05 -20.36
#